data_AF-A0A9X8VMJ4-F1
#
_entry.id   AF-A0A9X8VMJ4-F1
#
_cell.length_a   1.000
_cell.length_b   1.000
_cell.length_c   1.000
_cell.angle_alpha   90.00
_cell.angle_beta   90.00
_cell.angle_gamma   90.00
#
_symmetry.space_group_name_H-M   'P 1'
#
loop_
_entity.id
_entity.type
_entity.pdbx_description
1 polymer ?
#
loop_
_entity_poly.entity_id
_entity_poly.type
_entity_poly.pdbx_seq_one_letter_code
_entity_poly.pdbx_strand_id
1 'polypeptide(L)'
;TGPMLTATDVIIAGFHEPVFAPQDKASNTEAMIAAMAQGDVHIISHPGNPRYPIDIPAVAAAAAKYEVALELNNSSFTHSRKGSEANCRAIAAAVRDAGGWLALGSDSHVAFSLGNFEHCERII
;
A
#
# COMPACT_ATOMS: atom_id res chain seq x y z
N THR A 1 -15.01 -17.79 3.90
CA THR A 1 -15.34 -16.62 4.74
C THR A 1 -14.92 -16.92 6.17
N GLY A 2 -14.01 -16.12 6.73
CA GLY A 2 -13.55 -16.27 8.12
C GLY A 2 -14.37 -15.40 9.09
N PRO A 3 -14.44 -15.75 10.38
CA PRO A 3 -15.27 -15.03 11.36
C PRO A 3 -14.88 -13.54 11.54
N MET A 4 -13.65 -13.17 11.19
CA MET A 4 -13.20 -11.77 11.26
C MET A 4 -13.78 -10.91 10.14
N LEU A 5 -14.00 -11.48 8.94
CA LEU A 5 -14.52 -10.74 7.79
C LEU A 5 -15.94 -10.24 8.01
N THR A 6 -16.74 -10.95 8.83
CA THR A 6 -18.11 -10.56 9.17
C THR A 6 -18.20 -9.50 10.26
N ALA A 7 -17.07 -9.06 10.83
CA ALA A 7 -17.01 -8.13 11.95
C ALA A 7 -16.05 -6.94 11.72
N THR A 8 -15.57 -6.76 10.49
CA THR A 8 -14.59 -5.73 10.12
C THR A 8 -15.11 -4.91 8.94
N ASP A 9 -15.06 -3.59 9.05
CA ASP A 9 -15.51 -2.68 7.98
C ASP A 9 -14.44 -2.45 6.90
N VAL A 10 -13.17 -2.45 7.29
CA VAL A 10 -12.03 -2.13 6.40
C VAL A 10 -10.92 -3.17 6.56
N ILE A 11 -10.46 -3.70 5.44
CA ILE A 11 -9.40 -4.72 5.39
C ILE A 11 -8.21 -4.14 4.66
N ILE A 12 -7.11 -3.98 5.39
CA ILE A 12 -5.83 -3.52 4.88
C ILE A 12 -4.87 -4.70 4.88
N ALA A 13 -4.19 -4.94 3.76
CA ALA A 13 -3.18 -5.99 3.62
C ALA A 13 -1.84 -5.40 3.21
N GLY A 14 -0.73 -5.95 3.71
CA GLY A 14 0.60 -5.51 3.33
C GLY A 14 1.71 -6.42 3.81
N PHE A 15 2.88 -6.30 3.19
CA PHE A 15 4.01 -7.17 3.49
C PHE A 15 4.75 -6.76 4.77
N HIS A 16 4.99 -7.76 5.61
CA HIS A 16 5.72 -7.64 6.87
C HIS A 16 6.67 -8.83 7.01
N GLU A 17 7.95 -8.54 7.26
CA GLU A 17 9.07 -9.50 7.20
C GLU A 17 8.86 -10.79 8.02
N PRO A 18 8.27 -10.75 9.23
CA PRO A 18 8.02 -11.98 10.01
C PRO A 18 7.00 -12.95 9.39
N VAL A 19 6.14 -12.47 8.49
CA VAL A 19 5.08 -13.27 7.85
C VAL A 19 5.42 -13.56 6.39
N PHE A 20 5.92 -12.55 5.68
CA PHE A 20 6.35 -12.64 4.30
C PHE A 20 7.70 -11.95 4.16
N ALA A 21 8.77 -12.73 4.15
CA ALA A 21 10.12 -12.21 3.97
C ALA A 21 10.26 -11.56 2.59
N PRO A 22 11.02 -10.45 2.45
CA PRO A 22 11.33 -9.85 1.15
C PRO A 22 11.75 -10.86 0.09
N GLN A 23 11.07 -10.84 -1.06
CA GLN A 23 11.40 -11.67 -2.22
C GLN A 23 11.92 -10.81 -3.38
N ASP A 24 12.20 -11.44 -4.51
CA ASP A 24 12.47 -10.74 -5.76
C ASP A 24 11.24 -9.94 -6.25
N LYS A 25 11.48 -9.05 -7.22
CA LYS A 25 10.46 -8.13 -7.73
C LYS A 25 9.23 -8.87 -8.28
N ALA A 26 9.42 -9.99 -8.99
CA ALA A 26 8.32 -10.72 -9.60
C ALA A 26 7.46 -11.38 -8.52
N SER A 27 8.09 -12.06 -7.56
CA SER A 27 7.40 -12.72 -6.44
C SER A 27 6.61 -11.75 -5.57
N ASN A 28 7.18 -10.58 -5.23
CA ASN A 28 6.44 -9.55 -4.47
C ASN A 28 5.25 -9.00 -5.26
N THR A 29 5.44 -8.77 -6.56
CA THR A 29 4.39 -8.24 -7.46
C THR A 29 3.24 -9.23 -7.58
N GLU A 30 3.55 -10.50 -7.84
CA GLU A 30 2.56 -11.57 -7.96
C GLU A 30 1.74 -11.71 -6.68
N ALA A 31 2.40 -11.79 -5.52
CA ALA A 31 1.73 -11.92 -4.23
C ALA A 31 0.81 -10.73 -3.93
N MET A 32 1.24 -9.51 -4.25
CA MET A 32 0.44 -8.29 -4.02
C MET A 32 -0.79 -8.26 -4.94
N ILE A 33 -0.62 -8.61 -6.23
CA ILE A 33 -1.73 -8.68 -7.19
C ILE A 33 -2.72 -9.79 -6.80
N ALA A 34 -2.22 -10.95 -6.36
CA ALA A 34 -3.06 -12.06 -5.91
C ALA A 34 -3.90 -11.66 -4.68
N ALA A 35 -3.32 -10.92 -3.74
CA ALA A 35 -4.04 -10.40 -2.57
C ALA A 35 -5.22 -9.48 -2.96
N MET A 36 -5.03 -8.62 -3.96
CA MET A 36 -6.10 -7.77 -4.51
C MET A 36 -7.15 -8.61 -5.25
N ALA A 37 -6.71 -9.54 -6.10
CA ALA A 37 -7.57 -10.39 -6.91
C ALA A 37 -8.46 -11.35 -6.08
N GLN A 38 -8.07 -11.64 -4.84
CA GLN A 38 -8.84 -12.47 -3.91
C GLN A 38 -10.19 -11.81 -3.52
N GLY A 39 -10.30 -10.48 -3.59
CA GLY A 39 -11.54 -9.73 -3.41
C GLY A 39 -11.91 -9.34 -1.97
N ASP A 40 -11.11 -9.74 -0.98
CA ASP A 40 -11.36 -9.38 0.43
C ASP A 40 -10.61 -8.11 0.87
N VAL A 41 -9.65 -7.61 0.08
CA VAL A 41 -8.77 -6.50 0.46
C VAL A 41 -9.32 -5.17 -0.06
N HIS A 42 -9.35 -4.15 0.80
CA HIS A 42 -9.79 -2.80 0.43
C HIS A 42 -8.60 -1.86 0.17
N ILE A 43 -7.49 -2.04 0.90
CA ILE A 43 -6.30 -1.18 0.82
C ILE A 43 -5.03 -2.04 0.88
N ILE A 44 -4.06 -1.75 0.02
CA ILE A 44 -2.68 -2.25 0.17
C ILE A 44 -1.85 -1.24 0.96
N SER A 45 -1.32 -1.63 2.12
CA SER A 45 -0.50 -0.77 2.97
C SER A 45 0.93 -0.64 2.43
N HIS A 46 1.45 0.59 2.50
CA HIS A 46 2.83 0.98 2.21
C HIS A 46 3.51 0.23 1.03
N PRO A 47 2.89 0.19 -0.18
CA PRO A 47 3.46 -0.49 -1.35
C PRO A 47 4.77 0.16 -1.85
N GLY A 48 5.07 1.39 -1.41
CA GLY A 48 6.32 2.09 -1.73
C GLY A 48 7.55 1.58 -0.97
N ASN A 49 7.39 0.63 -0.04
CA ASN A 49 8.49 0.11 0.78
C ASN A 49 9.61 -0.49 -0.09
N PRO A 50 10.83 0.08 -0.09
CA PRO A 50 11.91 -0.41 -0.96
C PRO A 50 12.43 -1.79 -0.59
N ARG A 51 12.11 -2.32 0.61
CA ARG A 51 12.42 -3.72 0.96
C ARG A 51 11.64 -4.71 0.11
N TYR A 52 10.47 -4.32 -0.41
CA TYR A 52 9.63 -5.16 -1.26
C TYR A 52 9.53 -4.52 -2.63
N PRO A 53 10.56 -4.62 -3.48
CA PRO A 53 10.48 -4.08 -4.84
C PRO A 53 9.31 -4.72 -5.58
N ILE A 54 8.51 -3.90 -6.25
CA ILE A 54 7.34 -4.32 -7.03
C ILE A 54 7.34 -3.68 -8.41
N ASP A 55 6.59 -4.25 -9.34
CA ASP A 55 6.22 -3.60 -10.59
C ASP A 55 5.07 -2.62 -10.36
N ILE A 56 5.42 -1.35 -10.12
CA ILE A 56 4.47 -0.31 -9.74
C ILE A 56 3.36 -0.13 -10.81
N PRO A 57 3.64 -0.05 -12.13
CA PRO A 57 2.58 0.01 -13.13
C PRO A 57 1.64 -1.19 -13.09
N ALA A 58 2.17 -2.42 -12.98
CA ALA A 58 1.33 -3.62 -12.92
C ALA A 58 0.46 -3.66 -11.66
N VAL A 59 1.02 -3.29 -10.52
CA VAL A 59 0.30 -3.20 -9.24
C VAL A 59 -0.79 -2.13 -9.31
N ALA A 60 -0.50 -0.94 -9.83
CA ALA A 60 -1.50 0.13 -9.96
C ALA A 60 -2.64 -0.24 -10.92
N ALA A 61 -2.33 -0.89 -12.05
CA ALA A 61 -3.33 -1.39 -12.97
C ALA A 61 -4.22 -2.47 -12.34
N ALA A 62 -3.63 -3.38 -11.57
CA ALA A 62 -4.38 -4.40 -10.82
C ALA A 62 -5.25 -3.76 -9.72
N ALA A 63 -4.73 -2.78 -8.99
CA ALA A 63 -5.45 -2.05 -7.96
C ALA A 63 -6.69 -1.35 -8.54
N ALA A 64 -6.54 -0.64 -9.66
CA ALA A 64 -7.66 -0.03 -10.38
C ALA A 64 -8.68 -1.07 -10.86
N LYS A 65 -8.22 -2.19 -11.44
CA LYS A 65 -9.08 -3.28 -11.92
C LYS A 65 -9.92 -3.93 -10.81
N TYR A 66 -9.33 -4.16 -9.64
CA TYR A 66 -9.97 -4.85 -8.51
C TYR A 66 -10.55 -3.87 -7.48
N GLU A 67 -10.60 -2.57 -7.80
CA GLU A 67 -11.15 -1.52 -6.93
C GLU A 67 -10.48 -1.45 -5.55
N VAL A 68 -9.19 -1.75 -5.49
CA VAL A 68 -8.37 -1.69 -4.25
C VAL A 68 -7.59 -0.38 -4.23
N ALA A 69 -7.57 0.31 -3.09
CA ALA A 69 -6.77 1.52 -2.92
C ALA A 69 -5.29 1.18 -2.61
N LEU A 70 -4.37 1.99 -3.11
CA LEU A 70 -2.96 1.92 -2.72
C LEU A 70 -2.63 3.01 -1.69
N GLU A 71 -1.99 2.63 -0.58
CA GLU A 71 -1.69 3.56 0.49
C GLU A 71 -0.49 4.47 0.17
N LEU A 72 -0.66 5.78 0.38
CA LEU A 72 0.45 6.69 0.68
C LEU A 72 0.56 6.81 2.21
N ASN A 73 1.65 6.30 2.75
CA ASN A 73 1.83 6.14 4.19
C ASN A 73 2.77 7.22 4.75
N ASN A 74 2.26 8.10 5.61
CA ASN A 74 2.98 9.29 6.08
C ASN A 74 4.24 8.92 6.89
N SER A 75 4.21 7.81 7.65
CA SER A 75 5.37 7.34 8.42
C SER A 75 6.56 6.91 7.53
N SER A 76 6.30 6.56 6.27
CA SER A 76 7.34 6.13 5.31
C SER A 76 8.29 7.27 4.91
N PHE A 77 7.85 8.52 5.01
CA PHE A 77 8.66 9.70 4.70
C PHE A 77 9.53 10.16 5.87
N THR A 78 9.27 9.66 7.09
CA THR A 78 9.92 10.16 8.30
C THR A 78 10.88 9.14 8.91
N HIS A 79 10.43 7.92 9.20
CA HIS A 79 11.23 6.97 9.99
C HIS A 79 11.08 5.50 9.61
N SER A 80 9.90 5.04 9.19
CA SER A 80 9.62 3.60 9.08
C SER A 80 10.33 2.92 7.91
N ARG A 81 10.42 3.58 6.76
CA ARG A 81 10.78 2.94 5.48
C ARG A 81 11.64 3.87 4.61
N LYS A 82 12.86 4.16 5.06
CA LYS A 82 13.79 5.07 4.36
C LYS A 82 13.95 4.68 2.88
N GLY A 83 13.86 5.67 2.00
CA GLY A 83 13.93 5.47 0.54
C GLY A 83 12.57 5.29 -0.14
N SER A 84 11.46 5.31 0.60
CA SER A 84 10.13 5.15 0.01
C SER A 84 9.67 6.33 -0.83
N GLU A 85 10.19 7.56 -0.63
CA GLU A 85 9.66 8.76 -1.30
C GLU A 85 9.59 8.64 -2.83
N ALA A 86 10.67 8.16 -3.48
CA ALA A 86 10.69 7.99 -4.93
C ALA A 86 9.63 6.98 -5.39
N ASN A 87 9.48 5.87 -4.67
CA ASN A 87 8.46 4.87 -4.97
C ASN A 87 7.05 5.38 -4.70
N CYS A 88 6.82 6.14 -3.62
CA CYS A 88 5.54 6.75 -3.30
C CYS A 88 5.10 7.73 -4.39
N ARG A 89 6.02 8.55 -4.93
CA ARG A 89 5.74 9.43 -6.08
C ARG A 89 5.40 8.62 -7.33
N ALA A 90 6.15 7.54 -7.60
CA ALA A 90 5.88 6.65 -8.72
C ALA A 90 4.52 5.95 -8.59
N ILE A 91 4.14 5.53 -7.38
CA ILE A 91 2.83 4.94 -7.08
C ILE A 91 1.72 5.96 -7.27
N ALA A 92 1.85 7.18 -6.74
CA ALA A 92 0.85 8.24 -6.93
C ALA A 92 0.62 8.52 -8.43
N ALA A 93 1.69 8.64 -9.21
CA ALA A 93 1.61 8.82 -10.66
C ALA A 93 0.98 7.62 -11.37
N ALA A 94 1.37 6.39 -11.02
CA ALA A 94 0.83 5.18 -11.64
C ALA A 94 -0.66 4.97 -11.32
N VAL A 95 -1.08 5.28 -10.09
CA VAL A 95 -2.50 5.21 -9.69
C VAL A 95 -3.33 6.26 -10.42
N ARG A 96 -2.81 7.50 -10.56
CA ARG A 96 -3.43 8.54 -11.39
C ARG A 96 -3.63 8.06 -12.83
N ASP A 97 -2.58 7.50 -13.43
CA ASP A 97 -2.60 7.07 -14.83
C ASP A 97 -3.49 5.84 -15.05
N ALA A 98 -3.61 4.95 -14.05
CA ALA A 98 -4.48 3.78 -14.06
C ALA A 98 -5.95 4.09 -13.71
N GLY A 99 -6.25 5.28 -13.17
CA GLY A 99 -7.59 5.65 -12.71
C GLY A 99 -8.05 4.94 -11.43
N GLY A 100 -7.10 4.58 -10.55
CA GLY A 100 -7.38 3.91 -9.27
C GLY A 100 -7.53 4.87 -8.09
N TRP A 101 -7.57 4.31 -6.88
CA TRP A 101 -7.73 5.06 -5.64
C TRP A 101 -6.43 5.12 -4.83
N LEU A 102 -6.18 6.27 -4.21
CA LEU A 102 -5.17 6.42 -3.16
C LEU A 102 -5.85 6.46 -1.79
N ALA A 103 -5.26 5.80 -0.80
CA ALA A 103 -5.63 5.94 0.60
C ALA A 103 -4.50 6.65 1.35
N LEU A 104 -4.83 7.62 2.22
CA LEU A 104 -3.84 8.26 3.08
C LEU A 104 -3.86 7.61 4.46
N GLY A 105 -2.71 7.11 4.90
CA GLY A 105 -2.55 6.44 6.19
C GLY A 105 -1.42 7.06 7.01
N SER A 106 -1.68 7.38 8.27
CA SER A 106 -0.66 7.96 9.16
C SER A 106 0.26 6.89 9.75
N ASP A 107 -0.21 5.64 9.82
CA ASP A 107 0.48 4.50 10.45
C ASP A 107 0.86 4.82 11.91
N SER A 108 -0.07 5.48 12.60
CA SER A 108 0.14 6.01 13.94
C SER A 108 0.23 4.91 14.98
N HIS A 109 1.38 4.83 15.64
CA HIS A 109 1.59 3.98 16.82
C HIS A 109 1.36 4.73 18.15
N VAL A 110 1.11 6.04 18.07
CA VAL A 110 0.68 6.92 19.18
C VAL A 110 -0.31 7.95 18.66
N ALA A 111 -1.26 8.40 19.49
CA ALA A 111 -2.35 9.29 19.05
C ALA A 111 -1.88 10.67 18.54
N PHE A 112 -0.69 11.12 18.94
CA PHE A 112 -0.15 12.43 18.55
C PHE A 112 0.13 12.57 17.05
N SER A 113 0.31 11.47 16.32
CA SER A 113 0.52 11.49 14.87
C SER A 113 -0.73 11.15 14.07
N LEU A 114 -1.86 10.89 14.73
CA LEU A 114 -3.10 10.48 14.07
C LEU A 114 -3.58 11.57 13.10
N GLY A 115 -3.88 11.18 11.87
CA GLY A 115 -4.38 12.10 10.84
C GLY A 115 -3.35 13.08 10.29
N ASN A 116 -2.07 12.95 10.66
CA ASN A 116 -1.02 13.72 10.01
C ASN A 116 -0.69 13.09 8.65
N PHE A 117 -1.02 13.81 7.57
CA PHE A 117 -0.77 13.41 6.19
C PHE A 117 0.10 14.40 5.41
N GLU A 118 0.79 15.33 6.11
CA GLU A 118 1.52 16.44 5.49
C GLU A 118 2.49 15.97 4.38
N HIS A 119 3.19 14.85 4.57
CA HIS A 119 4.12 14.36 3.56
C HIS A 119 3.41 13.72 2.36
N CYS A 120 2.29 13.04 2.60
CA CYS A 120 1.47 12.47 1.55
C CYS A 120 0.85 13.57 0.67
N GLU A 121 0.31 14.62 1.28
CA GLU A 121 -0.33 15.75 0.60
C GLU A 121 0.63 16.51 -0.34
N ARG A 122 1.94 16.45 -0.09
CA ARG A 122 2.96 17.09 -0.93
C ARG A 122 3.28 16.36 -2.23
N ILE A 123 2.77 15.15 -2.41
CA ILE A 123 3.10 14.29 -3.56
C ILE A 123 1.89 13.82 -4.37
N ILE A 124 0.69 14.21 -3.95
CA ILE A 124 -0.55 14.09 -4.72
C ILE A 124 -0.73 15.30 -5.62
#